data_AF-A0A4U0XL01-F1
#
_entry.id   AF-A0A4U0XL01-F1
#
_cell.length_a   1.000
_cell.length_b   1.000
_cell.length_c   1.000
_cell.angle_alpha   90.00
_cell.angle_beta   90.00
_cell.angle_gamma   90.00
#
_symmetry.space_group_name_H-M   'P 1'
#
loop_
_entity.id
_entity.type
_entity.pdbx_description
1 polymer ?
#
loop_
_entity_poly.entity_id
_entity_poly.type
_entity_poly.pdbx_seq_one_letter_code
_entity_poly.pdbx_strand_id
1 'polypeptide(L)'
;MTDDQRLHSHSPFVHKTETFYLALSPCANEFPLEGLVAEHISPLLLTYYPPLRGVILKYSNARLSETPYEQGSGESGNGVVLSKAVDEYAVTFVYLTVDLVVFAPTKGSWLEGFVNLQNESLLGLVCYNYFNAAIERHRLPKDWRWVEDGSQGSTRVGKGSQGYWVDGNGQKMDGRVVFRVKDFEAAPGSESGAGSLNTLGTLLSVAEEKKLDEAERQRSVGVDRRK
;
A
#
# COMPACT_ATOMS: atom_id res chain seq x y z
N MET A 1 2.00 -25.26 -9.59
CA MET A 1 2.72 -23.98 -9.71
C MET A 1 3.59 -23.84 -8.48
N THR A 2 4.88 -23.58 -8.67
CA THR A 2 5.80 -23.27 -7.57
C THR A 2 5.51 -21.87 -7.03
N ASP A 3 5.99 -21.56 -5.82
CA ASP A 3 5.78 -20.24 -5.22
C ASP A 3 6.40 -19.12 -6.04
N ASP A 4 7.58 -19.35 -6.63
CA ASP A 4 8.21 -18.36 -7.51
C ASP A 4 7.38 -18.12 -8.77
N GLN A 5 6.74 -19.14 -9.36
CA GLN A 5 5.84 -18.94 -10.50
C GLN A 5 4.63 -18.08 -10.13
N ARG A 6 4.12 -18.20 -8.90
CA ARG A 6 3.00 -17.37 -8.41
C ARG A 6 3.44 -15.92 -8.22
N LEU A 7 4.60 -15.68 -7.65
CA LEU A 7 5.13 -14.33 -7.41
C LEU A 7 5.41 -13.57 -8.71
N HIS A 8 5.94 -14.26 -9.73
CA HIS A 8 6.21 -13.64 -11.03
C HIS A 8 4.98 -13.47 -11.94
N SER A 9 3.81 -13.97 -11.52
CA SER A 9 2.58 -13.85 -12.32
C SER A 9 2.06 -12.41 -12.41
N HIS A 10 2.26 -11.60 -11.37
CA HIS A 10 1.83 -10.21 -11.33
C HIS A 10 2.75 -9.38 -10.43
N SER A 11 3.38 -8.35 -11.00
CA SER A 11 4.18 -7.40 -10.22
C SER A 11 3.26 -6.47 -9.43
N PRO A 12 3.50 -6.27 -8.11
CA PRO A 12 2.78 -5.27 -7.34
C PRO A 12 3.32 -3.84 -7.60
N PHE A 13 4.42 -3.70 -8.34
CA PHE A 13 4.98 -2.40 -8.71
C PHE A 13 4.51 -2.01 -10.11
N VAL A 14 3.95 -0.81 -10.21
CA VAL A 14 3.43 -0.25 -11.46
C VAL A 14 4.06 1.10 -11.76
N HIS A 15 4.36 1.34 -13.04
CA HIS A 15 4.74 2.65 -13.54
C HIS A 15 3.48 3.38 -14.03
N LYS A 16 3.31 4.64 -13.62
CA LYS A 16 2.18 5.48 -14.03
C LYS A 16 2.67 6.88 -14.37
N THR A 17 2.21 7.43 -15.48
CA THR A 17 2.40 8.83 -15.81
C THR A 17 1.10 9.56 -15.51
N GLU A 18 1.15 10.52 -14.60
CA GLU A 18 -0.03 11.21 -14.08
C GLU A 18 0.15 12.72 -14.22
N THR A 19 -0.92 13.41 -14.60
CA THR A 19 -0.96 14.87 -14.73
C THR A 19 -1.86 15.46 -13.66
N PHE A 20 -1.33 16.40 -12.90
CA PHE A 20 -2.02 17.10 -11.82
C PHE A 20 -2.21 18.57 -12.20
N TYR A 21 -3.36 19.14 -11.88
CA TYR A 21 -3.58 20.59 -11.96
C TYR A 21 -3.39 21.17 -10.56
N LEU A 22 -2.28 21.88 -10.36
CA LEU A 22 -1.80 22.24 -9.03
C LEU A 22 -1.64 23.76 -8.90
N ALA A 23 -1.82 24.24 -7.67
CA ALA A 23 -1.51 25.61 -7.30
C ALA A 23 -0.01 25.78 -7.08
N LEU A 24 0.58 26.79 -7.71
CA LEU A 24 1.94 27.24 -7.52
C LEU A 24 1.96 28.40 -6.51
N SER A 25 2.71 28.21 -5.43
CA SER A 25 2.95 29.24 -4.43
C SER A 25 3.76 30.41 -5.00
N PRO A 26 3.44 31.68 -4.64
CA PRO A 26 4.12 32.85 -5.20
C PRO A 26 5.64 32.88 -4.96
N CYS A 27 6.08 32.30 -3.85
CA CYS A 27 7.50 32.21 -3.48
C CYS A 27 8.30 31.29 -4.41
N ALA A 28 7.64 30.41 -5.16
CA ALA A 28 8.27 29.48 -6.08
C ALA A 28 8.17 29.92 -7.55
N ASN A 29 7.72 31.15 -7.85
CA ASN A 29 7.61 31.65 -9.23
C ASN A 29 8.95 31.66 -9.99
N GLU A 30 10.08 31.79 -9.28
CA GLU A 30 11.42 31.73 -9.88
C GLU A 30 11.85 30.29 -10.24
N PHE A 31 11.31 29.29 -9.54
CA PHE A 31 11.62 27.85 -9.69
C PHE A 31 10.33 27.01 -9.64
N PRO A 32 9.41 27.19 -10.61
CA PRO A 32 8.04 26.68 -10.50
C PRO A 32 7.95 25.16 -10.48
N LEU A 33 8.82 24.48 -11.23
CA LEU A 33 8.85 23.03 -11.30
C LEU A 33 9.27 22.42 -9.95
N GLU A 34 10.39 22.92 -9.41
CA GLU A 34 10.94 22.49 -8.13
C GLU A 34 9.97 22.79 -6.98
N GLY A 35 9.35 23.98 -7.00
CA GLY A 35 8.36 24.38 -6.02
C GLY A 35 7.14 23.45 -6.00
N LEU A 36 6.55 23.17 -7.16
CA LEU A 36 5.40 22.27 -7.25
C LEU A 36 5.74 20.85 -6.84
N VAL A 37 6.91 20.35 -7.23
CA VAL A 37 7.38 19.02 -6.82
C VAL A 37 7.64 18.97 -5.31
N ALA A 38 8.22 20.01 -4.72
CA ALA A 38 8.48 20.07 -3.29
C ALA A 38 7.18 20.18 -2.47
N GLU A 39 6.21 20.96 -2.94
CA GLU A 39 4.96 21.22 -2.24
C GLU A 39 3.94 20.08 -2.36
N HIS A 40 3.80 19.49 -3.56
CA HIS A 40 2.70 18.55 -3.84
C HIS A 40 3.13 17.11 -4.08
N ILE A 41 4.32 16.86 -4.64
CA ILE A 41 4.70 15.50 -5.07
C ILE A 41 5.62 14.82 -4.05
N SER A 42 6.63 15.53 -3.55
CA SER A 42 7.61 15.00 -2.58
C SER A 42 6.95 14.53 -1.27
N PRO A 43 5.93 15.21 -0.72
CA PRO A 43 5.23 14.73 0.47
C PRO A 43 4.48 13.41 0.26
N LEU A 44 4.18 13.04 -0.99
CA LEU A 44 3.49 11.79 -1.30
C LEU A 44 4.42 10.57 -1.30
N LEU A 45 5.75 10.77 -1.28
CA LEU A 45 6.71 9.68 -1.19
C LEU A 45 6.45 8.84 0.06
N LEU A 46 6.45 7.52 -0.13
CA LEU A 46 6.18 6.50 0.89
C LEU A 46 4.82 6.64 1.59
N THR A 47 3.89 7.39 0.99
CA THR A 47 2.53 7.58 1.49
C THR A 47 1.52 6.94 0.54
N TYR A 48 0.47 6.33 1.10
CA TYR A 48 -0.66 5.85 0.30
C TYR A 48 -1.42 7.03 -0.31
N TYR A 49 -1.54 7.04 -1.63
CA TYR A 49 -2.27 8.06 -2.37
C TYR A 49 -3.56 7.47 -2.98
N PRO A 50 -4.75 7.81 -2.44
CA PRO A 50 -6.00 7.16 -2.82
C PRO A 50 -6.33 7.17 -4.32
N PRO A 51 -6.09 8.26 -5.08
CA PRO A 51 -6.37 8.28 -6.53
C PRO A 51 -5.56 7.24 -7.31
N LEU A 52 -4.34 6.92 -6.87
CA LEU A 52 -3.50 5.92 -7.53
C LEU A 52 -3.63 4.53 -6.93
N ARG A 53 -4.38 4.38 -5.83
CA ARG A 53 -4.63 3.14 -5.09
C ARG A 53 -3.34 2.41 -4.71
N GLY A 54 -2.37 3.15 -4.21
CA GLY A 54 -1.08 2.58 -3.84
C GLY A 54 -0.15 3.59 -3.17
N VAL A 55 1.02 3.09 -2.77
CA VAL A 55 2.07 3.88 -2.13
C VAL A 55 3.06 4.36 -3.19
N ILE A 56 3.29 5.67 -3.27
CA ILE A 56 4.25 6.24 -4.24
C ILE A 56 5.67 6.02 -3.72
N LEU A 57 6.52 5.34 -4.49
CA LEU A 57 7.90 5.02 -4.11
C LEU A 57 8.91 5.99 -4.69
N LYS A 58 8.61 6.48 -5.90
CA LYS A 58 9.51 7.33 -6.68
C LYS A 58 8.67 8.17 -7.62
N TYR A 59 9.15 9.38 -7.87
CA TYR A 59 8.75 10.19 -9.00
C TYR A 59 9.97 10.52 -9.87
N SER A 60 9.74 10.83 -11.14
CA SER A 60 10.76 11.27 -12.10
C SER A 60 10.11 12.01 -13.26
N ASN A 61 10.94 12.67 -14.09
CA ASN A 61 10.49 13.30 -15.34
C ASN A 61 9.34 14.31 -15.14
N ALA A 62 9.47 15.11 -14.09
CA ALA A 62 8.53 16.18 -13.78
C ALA A 62 8.61 17.25 -14.87
N ARG A 63 7.45 17.64 -15.41
CA ARG A 63 7.35 18.60 -16.51
C ARG A 63 6.07 19.41 -16.40
N LEU A 64 6.15 20.68 -16.78
CA LEU A 64 5.01 21.58 -16.80
C LEU A 64 4.38 21.61 -18.19
N SER A 65 3.08 21.84 -18.24
CA SER A 65 2.33 22.07 -19.48
C SER A 65 1.16 23.02 -19.27
N GLU A 66 0.70 23.63 -20.36
CA GLU A 66 -0.50 24.48 -20.34
C GLU A 66 -1.78 23.64 -20.40
N THR A 67 -1.69 22.45 -21.01
CA THR A 67 -2.78 21.51 -21.17
C THR A 67 -2.45 20.13 -20.58
N PRO A 68 -3.45 19.33 -20.17
CA PRO A 68 -3.20 18.08 -19.44
C PRO A 68 -2.57 16.96 -20.28
N TYR A 69 -2.59 17.06 -21.62
CA TYR A 69 -2.21 15.97 -22.55
C TYR A 69 -1.09 16.36 -23.51
N GLU A 70 -0.35 17.44 -23.26
CA GLU A 70 0.86 17.74 -24.03
C GLU A 70 1.96 16.71 -23.73
N GLN A 71 1.89 15.58 -24.43
CA GLN A 71 2.97 14.61 -24.51
C GLN A 71 4.05 15.18 -25.42
N GLY A 72 4.90 16.06 -24.88
CA GLY A 72 6.18 16.42 -25.49
C GLY A 72 6.12 16.69 -27.00
N SER A 73 5.17 17.50 -27.46
CA SER A 73 5.24 18.02 -28.82
C SER A 73 6.42 18.98 -28.87
N GLY A 74 7.54 18.48 -29.36
CA GLY A 74 8.78 19.22 -29.60
C GLY A 74 8.68 20.32 -30.64
N GLU A 75 7.49 20.87 -30.93
CA GLU A 75 7.34 22.01 -31.83
C GLU A 75 6.19 22.90 -31.34
N SER A 76 6.49 24.21 -31.23
CA SER A 76 5.57 25.35 -31.13
C SER A 76 5.35 25.96 -29.74
N GLY A 77 6.44 26.46 -29.14
CA GLY A 77 6.42 27.38 -28.01
C GLY A 77 7.84 27.63 -27.55
N ASN A 78 8.19 28.82 -27.09
CA ASN A 78 9.56 29.25 -26.78
C ASN A 78 10.18 28.54 -25.54
N GLY A 79 9.74 27.32 -25.21
CA GLY A 79 10.01 26.62 -23.95
C GLY A 79 9.30 27.23 -22.73
N VAL A 80 8.47 28.25 -22.93
CA VAL A 80 7.75 28.97 -21.87
C VAL A 80 6.38 28.33 -21.67
N VAL A 81 6.08 27.97 -20.43
CA VAL A 81 4.77 27.45 -20.00
C VAL A 81 4.05 28.56 -19.24
N LEU A 82 2.83 28.90 -19.65
CA LEU A 82 2.02 29.90 -18.96
C LEU A 82 1.15 29.27 -17.86
N SER A 83 1.20 29.84 -16.66
CA SER A 83 0.28 29.50 -15.57
C SER A 83 -0.97 30.38 -15.62
N LYS A 84 -2.07 29.86 -15.09
CA LYS A 84 -3.36 30.55 -15.04
C LYS A 84 -3.59 31.20 -13.68
N ALA A 85 -3.70 32.52 -13.65
CA ALA A 85 -4.27 33.25 -12.52
C ALA A 85 -5.80 33.21 -12.62
N VAL A 86 -6.48 32.97 -11.50
CA VAL A 86 -7.94 32.96 -11.41
C VAL A 86 -8.34 33.95 -10.33
N ASP A 87 -9.30 34.84 -10.62
CA ASP A 87 -9.93 35.77 -9.67
C ASP A 87 -8.97 36.54 -8.74
N GLU A 88 -7.81 36.97 -9.27
CA GLU A 88 -6.79 37.74 -8.55
C GLU A 88 -6.22 37.06 -7.29
N TYR A 89 -6.37 35.74 -7.16
CA TYR A 89 -5.70 34.99 -6.12
C TYR A 89 -4.19 35.08 -6.28
N ALA A 90 -3.46 35.12 -5.16
CA ALA A 90 -2.00 35.21 -5.17
C ALA A 90 -1.34 33.99 -5.83
N VAL A 91 -1.99 32.82 -5.79
CA VAL A 91 -1.50 31.58 -6.40
C VAL A 91 -1.89 31.51 -7.87
N THR A 92 -1.00 30.92 -8.68
CA THR A 92 -1.31 30.57 -10.07
C THR A 92 -1.47 29.06 -10.20
N PHE A 93 -2.15 28.60 -11.26
CA PHE A 93 -2.38 27.17 -11.48
C PHE A 93 -1.73 26.72 -12.78
N VAL A 94 -1.13 25.53 -12.78
CA VAL A 94 -0.46 24.95 -13.96
C VAL A 94 -0.57 23.43 -13.91
N TYR A 95 -0.47 22.78 -15.06
CA TYR A 95 -0.41 21.33 -15.12
C TYR A 95 1.02 20.85 -14.87
N LEU A 96 1.16 19.87 -13.98
CA LEU A 96 2.38 19.15 -13.70
C LEU A 96 2.18 17.67 -14.06
N THR A 97 2.97 17.18 -15.00
CA THR A 97 3.02 15.74 -15.30
C THR A 97 4.26 15.12 -14.68
N VAL A 98 4.10 13.96 -14.04
CA VAL A 98 5.18 13.20 -13.40
C VAL A 98 5.05 11.71 -13.72
N ASP A 99 6.20 11.04 -13.82
CA ASP A 99 6.27 9.60 -13.95
C ASP A 99 6.53 8.99 -12.57
N LEU A 100 5.63 8.12 -12.12
CA LEU A 100 5.57 7.56 -10.77
C LEU A 100 5.84 6.06 -10.79
N VAL A 101 6.55 5.57 -9.77
CA VAL A 101 6.59 4.15 -9.41
C VAL A 101 5.71 3.97 -8.19
N VAL A 102 4.68 3.14 -8.30
CA VAL A 102 3.69 2.94 -7.24
C VAL A 102 3.68 1.47 -6.83
N PHE A 103 3.76 1.21 -5.53
CA PHE A 103 3.42 -0.09 -4.96
C PHE A 103 1.90 -0.17 -4.81
N ALA A 104 1.27 -0.97 -5.66
CA ALA A 104 -0.17 -1.13 -5.77
C ALA A 104 -0.53 -2.63 -5.82
N PRO A 105 -0.47 -3.35 -4.69
CA PRO A 105 -0.85 -4.75 -4.63
C PRO A 105 -2.32 -4.92 -5.01
N THR A 106 -2.62 -5.91 -5.85
CA THR A 106 -3.98 -6.14 -6.36
C THR A 106 -4.63 -7.32 -5.65
N LYS A 107 -5.94 -7.24 -5.42
CA LYS A 107 -6.69 -8.36 -4.84
C LYS A 107 -6.51 -9.62 -5.69
N GLY A 108 -6.08 -10.70 -5.05
CA GLY A 108 -5.80 -11.98 -5.68
C GLY A 108 -4.37 -12.16 -6.17
N SER A 109 -3.54 -11.12 -6.18
CA SER A 109 -2.11 -11.27 -6.46
C SER A 109 -1.39 -11.99 -5.33
N TRP A 110 -0.18 -12.45 -5.59
CA TRP A 110 0.66 -13.12 -4.60
C TRP A 110 1.74 -12.16 -4.12
N LEU A 111 2.02 -12.19 -2.82
CA LEU A 111 3.13 -11.48 -2.21
C LEU A 111 3.94 -12.45 -1.35
N GLU A 112 5.20 -12.12 -1.17
CA GLU A 112 6.06 -12.75 -0.18
C GLU A 112 6.30 -11.79 0.98
N GLY A 113 6.24 -12.34 2.19
CA GLY A 113 6.58 -11.63 3.40
C GLY A 113 7.36 -12.52 4.35
N PHE A 114 8.13 -11.90 5.22
CA PHE A 114 8.83 -12.58 6.31
C PHE A 114 8.08 -12.37 7.61
N VAL A 115 7.99 -13.42 8.42
CA VAL A 115 7.35 -13.36 9.74
C VAL A 115 8.07 -12.33 10.61
N ASN A 116 7.31 -11.37 11.14
CA ASN A 116 7.83 -10.30 11.99
C ASN A 116 7.12 -10.25 13.36
N LEU A 117 5.79 -10.41 13.36
CA LEU A 117 4.99 -10.42 14.58
C LEU A 117 4.08 -11.64 14.60
N GLN A 118 4.03 -12.35 15.72
CA GLN A 118 3.14 -13.50 15.88
C GLN A 118 2.28 -13.32 17.10
N ASN A 119 0.97 -13.58 16.95
CA ASN A 119 0.06 -13.75 18.06
C ASN A 119 -0.97 -14.84 17.72
N GLU A 120 -1.77 -15.27 18.70
CA GLU A 120 -2.79 -16.32 18.49
C GLU A 120 -3.87 -15.88 17.46
N SER A 121 -4.07 -14.59 17.25
CA SER A 121 -5.14 -14.05 16.41
C SER A 121 -4.74 -13.81 14.95
N LEU A 122 -3.46 -13.52 14.70
CA LEU A 122 -2.91 -13.17 13.38
C LEU A 122 -1.43 -13.52 13.26
N LEU A 123 -1.01 -13.74 12.02
CA LEU A 123 0.38 -13.81 11.59
C LEU A 123 0.76 -12.50 10.90
N GLY A 124 1.65 -11.73 11.51
CA GLY A 124 2.18 -10.48 11.00
C GLY A 124 3.43 -10.71 10.15
N LEU A 125 3.38 -10.21 8.92
CA LEU A 125 4.41 -10.35 7.90
C LEU A 125 4.91 -8.96 7.47
N VAL A 126 6.16 -8.89 7.02
CA VAL A 126 6.69 -7.71 6.34
C VAL A 126 7.13 -8.09 4.94
N CYS A 127 6.53 -7.44 3.94
CA CYS A 127 6.86 -7.60 2.53
C CYS A 127 7.91 -6.57 2.12
N TYR A 128 8.90 -6.98 1.32
CA TYR A 128 9.98 -6.10 0.84
C TYR A 128 10.70 -5.30 1.94
N ASN A 129 10.72 -5.83 3.17
CA ASN A 129 11.29 -5.17 4.35
C ASN A 129 10.67 -3.78 4.67
N TYR A 130 9.45 -3.51 4.20
CA TYR A 130 8.81 -2.21 4.39
C TYR A 130 7.29 -2.30 4.59
N PHE A 131 6.58 -3.05 3.74
CA PHE A 131 5.12 -3.08 3.76
C PHE A 131 4.60 -4.11 4.75
N ASN A 132 3.77 -3.65 5.69
CA ASN A 132 3.13 -4.53 6.63
C ASN A 132 2.05 -5.37 5.94
N ALA A 133 1.97 -6.63 6.34
CA ALA A 133 0.89 -7.52 5.97
C ALA A 133 0.45 -8.35 7.19
N ALA A 134 -0.81 -8.76 7.20
CA ALA A 134 -1.36 -9.59 8.27
C ALA A 134 -2.25 -10.68 7.69
N ILE A 135 -2.16 -11.88 8.26
CA ILE A 135 -3.04 -13.01 7.95
C ILE A 135 -3.76 -13.39 9.24
N GLU A 136 -5.07 -13.19 9.28
CA GLU A 136 -5.90 -13.55 10.43
C GLU A 136 -5.97 -15.07 10.61
N ARG A 137 -6.17 -15.51 11.86
CA ARG A 137 -6.27 -16.93 12.23
C ARG A 137 -7.28 -17.70 11.37
N HIS A 138 -8.43 -17.13 11.06
CA HIS A 138 -9.46 -17.78 10.26
C HIS A 138 -9.07 -17.99 8.79
N ARG A 139 -8.00 -17.32 8.33
CA ARG A 139 -7.43 -17.42 6.98
C ARG A 139 -6.08 -18.15 6.94
N LEU A 140 -5.64 -18.68 8.09
CA LEU A 140 -4.56 -19.65 8.16
C LEU A 140 -5.10 -21.06 7.83
N PRO A 141 -4.25 -21.97 7.33
CA PRO A 141 -4.62 -23.36 7.12
C PRO A 141 -5.09 -24.03 8.43
N LYS A 142 -6.07 -24.92 8.36
CA LYS A 142 -6.72 -25.52 9.55
C LYS A 142 -5.82 -26.46 10.35
N ASP A 143 -4.80 -26.98 9.70
CA ASP A 143 -3.75 -27.83 10.24
C ASP A 143 -2.70 -27.04 11.04
N TRP A 144 -2.72 -25.70 10.96
CA TRP A 144 -1.82 -24.85 11.74
C TRP A 144 -2.32 -24.67 13.16
N ARG A 145 -1.39 -24.64 14.11
CA ARG A 145 -1.67 -24.49 15.54
C ARG A 145 -0.79 -23.44 16.18
N TRP A 146 -1.37 -22.72 17.13
CA TRP A 146 -0.63 -21.82 18.01
C TRP A 146 0.02 -22.62 19.13
N VAL A 147 1.29 -22.37 19.40
CA VAL A 147 2.03 -22.92 20.53
C VAL A 147 2.50 -21.78 21.40
N GLU A 148 2.07 -21.76 22.66
CA GLU A 148 2.56 -20.81 23.66
C GLU A 148 3.99 -21.18 24.04
N ASP A 149 4.86 -20.18 24.08
CA ASP A 149 6.23 -20.36 24.55
C ASP A 149 6.23 -20.36 26.09
N GLY A 150 6.35 -21.55 26.67
CA GLY A 150 6.42 -21.72 28.13
C GLY A 150 7.76 -21.33 28.74
N SER A 151 8.70 -20.77 27.97
CA SER A 151 10.11 -20.69 28.35
C SER A 151 10.65 -19.29 28.70
N GLN A 152 9.90 -18.42 29.42
CA GLN A 152 10.55 -17.41 30.28
C GLN A 152 9.77 -17.10 31.57
N GLY A 153 10.29 -17.62 32.68
CA GLY A 153 10.20 -16.95 33.97
C GLY A 153 11.19 -15.78 34.03
N SER A 154 10.74 -14.65 34.58
CA SER A 154 11.51 -13.48 35.01
C SER A 154 12.04 -12.53 33.91
N THR A 155 11.29 -11.45 33.62
CA THR A 155 11.53 -10.07 34.12
C THR A 155 10.84 -9.06 33.19
N ARG A 156 9.71 -8.50 33.67
CA ARG A 156 9.11 -7.18 33.35
C ARG A 156 9.31 -6.58 31.93
N VAL A 157 8.23 -6.59 31.14
CA VAL A 157 7.45 -5.46 30.59
C VAL A 157 6.94 -5.83 29.18
N GLY A 158 5.61 -5.98 29.04
CA GLY A 158 4.90 -6.08 27.75
C GLY A 158 3.89 -7.23 27.70
N LYS A 159 2.59 -6.93 27.81
CA LYS A 159 1.48 -7.87 27.61
C LYS A 159 1.46 -8.37 26.17
N GLY A 160 1.88 -9.62 25.96
CA GLY A 160 1.63 -10.42 24.78
C GLY A 160 2.11 -11.84 25.07
N SER A 161 1.23 -12.84 24.92
CA SER A 161 1.61 -14.25 24.95
C SER A 161 2.74 -14.45 23.93
N GLN A 162 3.96 -14.70 24.40
CA GLN A 162 5.04 -15.10 23.49
C GLN A 162 4.72 -16.52 23.06
N GLY A 163 4.59 -16.72 21.75
CA GLY A 163 4.27 -18.00 21.15
C GLY A 163 4.53 -17.94 19.66
N TYR A 164 4.33 -19.06 18.99
CA TYR A 164 4.62 -19.18 17.57
C TYR A 164 3.60 -20.09 16.87
N TRP A 165 3.40 -19.83 15.59
CA TRP A 165 2.63 -20.70 14.73
C TRP A 165 3.45 -21.90 14.30
N VAL A 166 2.80 -23.06 14.29
CA VAL A 166 3.35 -24.33 13.79
C VAL A 166 2.42 -24.83 12.69
N ASP A 167 2.99 -25.26 11.57
CA ASP A 167 2.23 -25.82 10.46
C ASP A 167 1.78 -27.26 10.69
N GLY A 168 1.04 -27.83 9.72
CA GLY A 168 0.59 -29.21 9.77
C GLY A 168 1.71 -30.26 9.77
N ASN A 169 2.94 -29.89 9.41
CA ASN A 169 4.13 -30.76 9.47
C ASN A 169 4.86 -30.66 10.82
N GLY A 170 4.41 -29.79 11.73
CA GLY A 170 5.09 -29.55 13.00
C GLY A 170 6.24 -28.55 12.91
N GLN A 171 6.41 -27.84 11.79
CA GLN A 171 7.48 -26.86 11.61
C GLN A 171 7.05 -25.47 12.11
N LYS A 172 7.94 -24.83 12.88
CA LYS A 172 7.76 -23.45 13.33
C LYS A 172 7.78 -22.48 12.14
N MET A 173 6.80 -21.57 12.11
CA MET A 173 6.71 -20.51 11.12
C MET A 173 7.52 -19.28 11.56
N ASP A 174 8.76 -19.20 11.08
CA ASP A 174 9.72 -18.13 11.45
C ASP A 174 10.43 -17.53 10.22
N GLY A 175 9.87 -17.72 9.03
CA GLY A 175 10.58 -17.45 7.77
C GLY A 175 9.72 -16.85 6.66
N ARG A 176 10.09 -17.16 5.42
CA ARG A 176 9.39 -16.70 4.22
C ARG A 176 8.01 -17.35 4.14
N VAL A 177 6.98 -16.52 3.93
CA VAL A 177 5.61 -16.94 3.69
C VAL A 177 5.12 -16.29 2.40
N VAL A 178 4.63 -17.12 1.48
CA VAL A 178 4.00 -16.68 0.23
C VAL A 178 2.49 -16.79 0.41
N PHE A 179 1.80 -15.66 0.25
CA PHE A 179 0.38 -15.54 0.52
C PHE A 179 -0.34 -14.78 -0.58
N ARG A 180 -1.66 -14.95 -0.63
CA ARG A 180 -2.50 -14.25 -1.59
C ARG A 180 -3.10 -13.00 -0.95
N VAL A 181 -3.04 -11.88 -1.65
CA VAL A 181 -3.65 -10.61 -1.22
C VAL A 181 -5.17 -10.74 -1.25
N LYS A 182 -5.81 -10.54 -0.11
CA LYS A 182 -7.28 -10.49 0.01
C LYS A 182 -7.78 -9.06 -0.18
N ASP A 183 -7.21 -8.15 0.59
CA ASP A 183 -7.63 -6.76 0.65
C ASP A 183 -6.48 -5.91 1.23
N PHE A 184 -6.72 -4.62 1.34
CA PHE A 184 -5.78 -3.69 1.98
C PHE A 184 -6.53 -2.67 2.82
N GLU A 185 -5.93 -2.32 3.95
CA GLU A 185 -6.36 -1.22 4.79
C GLU A 185 -5.37 -0.09 4.62
N ALA A 186 -5.84 1.04 4.11
CA ALA A 186 -5.05 2.24 3.98
C ALA A 186 -5.51 3.26 5.02
N ALA A 187 -4.57 3.75 5.82
CA ALA A 187 -4.78 4.90 6.67
C ALA A 187 -4.11 6.12 6.00
N PRO A 188 -4.86 7.22 5.76
CA PRO A 188 -4.23 8.44 5.27
C PRO A 188 -3.19 8.93 6.28
N GLY A 189 -2.13 9.56 5.77
CA GLY A 189 -1.14 10.21 6.62
C GLY A 189 -1.79 11.31 7.45
N SER A 190 -1.29 11.50 8.66
CA SER A 190 -1.64 12.63 9.51
C SER A 190 -0.45 13.58 9.63
N GLU A 191 -0.62 14.72 10.29
CA GLU A 191 0.50 15.62 10.62
C GLU A 191 1.63 14.91 11.40
N SER A 192 1.33 13.77 12.03
CA SER A 192 2.27 12.99 12.83
C SER A 192 2.93 11.81 12.11
N GLY A 193 2.58 11.52 10.85
CA GLY A 193 3.21 10.40 10.13
C GLY A 193 2.69 10.13 8.72
N ALA A 194 3.54 9.49 7.91
CA ALA A 194 3.19 9.02 6.58
C ALA A 194 2.00 8.04 6.63
N GLY A 195 1.13 8.12 5.62
CA GLY A 195 -0.01 7.20 5.52
C GLY A 195 0.46 5.76 5.37
N SER A 196 -0.19 4.83 6.04
CA SER A 196 0.19 3.42 6.04
C SER A 196 -0.70 2.60 5.12
N LEU A 197 -0.11 1.57 4.51
CA LEU A 197 -0.83 0.52 3.78
C LEU A 197 -0.56 -0.80 4.50
N ASN A 198 -1.61 -1.41 5.04
CA ASN A 198 -1.56 -2.74 5.63
C ASN A 198 -2.25 -3.74 4.70
N THR A 199 -1.51 -4.77 4.27
CA THR A 199 -2.05 -5.76 3.34
C THR A 199 -2.70 -6.91 4.12
N LEU A 200 -3.97 -7.20 3.85
CA LEU A 200 -4.65 -8.35 4.42
C LEU A 200 -4.46 -9.56 3.50
N GLY A 201 -3.83 -10.61 4.02
CA GLY A 201 -3.52 -11.82 3.29
C GLY A 201 -4.44 -13.00 3.61
N THR A 202 -4.34 -14.05 2.79
CA THR A 202 -4.93 -15.36 3.03
C THR A 202 -4.02 -16.48 2.54
N LEU A 203 -3.97 -17.58 3.30
CA LEU A 203 -3.33 -18.85 2.92
C LEU A 203 -4.37 -19.90 2.49
N LEU A 204 -5.66 -19.59 2.54
CA LEU A 204 -6.72 -20.49 2.13
C LEU A 204 -6.78 -20.64 0.60
N SER A 205 -7.29 -21.78 0.16
CA SER A 205 -7.62 -21.97 -1.25
C SER A 205 -8.70 -20.98 -1.71
N VAL A 206 -8.81 -20.80 -3.04
CA VAL A 206 -9.83 -19.91 -3.63
C VAL A 206 -11.25 -20.33 -3.20
N ALA A 207 -11.51 -21.64 -3.12
CA ALA A 207 -12.81 -22.17 -2.75
C ALA A 207 -13.12 -21.97 -1.26
N GLU A 208 -12.13 -22.15 -0.39
CA GLU A 208 -12.29 -21.94 1.06
C GLU A 208 -12.47 -20.47 1.40
N GLU A 209 -11.68 -19.59 0.80
CA GLU A 209 -11.81 -18.14 0.99
C GLU A 209 -13.21 -17.66 0.55
N LYS A 210 -13.70 -18.13 -0.60
CA LYS A 210 -15.04 -17.78 -1.08
C LYS A 210 -16.15 -18.25 -0.13
N LYS A 211 -16.00 -19.43 0.47
CA LYS A 211 -16.95 -19.94 1.49
C LYS A 211 -16.90 -19.09 2.75
N LEU A 212 -15.70 -18.67 3.18
CA LEU A 212 -15.52 -17.82 4.35
C LEU A 212 -16.14 -16.44 4.13
N ASP A 213 -15.86 -15.80 2.99
CA ASP A 213 -16.44 -14.50 2.61
C ASP A 213 -17.98 -14.53 2.60
N GLU A 214 -18.58 -15.60 2.07
CA GLU A 214 -20.04 -15.78 2.05
C GLU A 214 -20.62 -15.93 3.47
N ALA A 215 -19.95 -16.70 4.33
CA ALA A 215 -20.36 -16.85 5.72
C ALA A 215 -20.22 -15.53 6.52
N GLU A 216 -19.17 -14.74 6.28
CA GLU A 216 -18.96 -13.42 6.88
C GLU A 216 -20.06 -12.44 6.44
N ARG A 217 -20.43 -12.42 5.15
CA ARG A 217 -21.53 -11.60 4.63
C ARG A 217 -22.89 -11.96 5.22
N GLN A 218 -23.19 -13.25 5.35
CA GLN A 218 -24.46 -13.69 5.95
C GLN A 218 -24.55 -13.31 7.43
N ARG A 219 -23.42 -13.34 8.15
CA ARG A 219 -23.35 -12.89 9.55
C ARG A 219 -23.56 -11.38 9.68
N SER A 220 -22.94 -10.56 8.83
CA SER A 220 -23.11 -9.10 8.89
C SER A 220 -24.56 -8.67 8.61
N VAL A 221 -25.20 -9.26 7.61
CA VAL A 221 -26.63 -9.01 7.29
C VAL A 221 -27.58 -9.46 8.42
N GLY A 222 -27.23 -10.54 9.13
CA GLY A 222 -28.02 -11.02 10.28
C GLY A 222 -27.91 -10.14 11.53
N VAL A 223 -26.81 -9.39 11.70
CA VAL A 223 -26.61 -8.45 12.81
C VAL A 223 -27.37 -7.15 12.57
N ASP A 224 -27.40 -6.65 11.33
CA ASP A 224 -28.13 -5.43 10.98
C ASP A 224 -29.66 -5.58 11.08
N ARG A 225 -30.18 -6.81 10.93
CA ARG A 225 -31.61 -7.12 11.09
C ARG A 225 -32.08 -7.26 12.54
N ARG A 226 -31.17 -7.25 13.51
CA ARG A 226 -31.49 -7.38 14.96
C ARG A 226 -31.36 -6.05 15.72
N LYS A 227 -31.00 -4.96 15.04
CA LYS A 227 -31.13 -3.60 15.55
C LYS A 227 -32.41 -2.97 15.00
#